data_AF-T0ZJM9-F1
#
_entry.id   AF-T0ZJM9-F1
#
_cell.length_a   1.000
_cell.length_b   1.000
_cell.length_c   1.000
_cell.angle_alpha   90.00
_cell.angle_beta   90.00
_cell.angle_gamma   90.00
#
_symmetry.space_group_name_H-M   'P 1'
#
loop_
_entity.id
_entity.type
_entity.pdbx_description
1 polymer ?
#
loop_
_entity_poly.entity_id
_entity_poly.type
_entity_poly.pdbx_seq_one_letter_code
_entity_poly.pdbx_strand_id
1 'polypeptide(L)'
;ADLVRRGLPGSRVLGISSTVPDSGPVGLTPTQDRVFQAALQRGYYEHPRRTSLTGLAQELGLSKGSLSVMLHRIECRLAQDWQEIRQLPRFWVPGPPGRDDV
;
A
#
# COMPACT_ATOMS: atom_id res chain seq x y z
N ALA A 1 -44.77 32.48 -19.59
CA ALA A 1 -43.86 31.32 -19.60
C ALA A 1 -42.64 31.73 -18.78
N ASP A 2 -42.66 31.68 -17.45
CA ASP A 2 -42.80 30.50 -16.58
C ASP A 2 -41.56 29.61 -16.63
N LEU A 3 -40.58 29.86 -15.75
CA LEU A 3 -40.03 28.86 -14.81
C LEU A 3 -39.02 29.51 -13.83
N VAL A 4 -39.53 30.12 -12.75
CA VAL A 4 -38.80 30.24 -11.47
C VAL A 4 -39.20 29.02 -10.63
N ARG A 5 -38.29 28.52 -9.78
CA ARG A 5 -38.40 27.34 -8.88
C ARG A 5 -38.07 26.03 -9.60
N ARG A 6 -36.99 25.34 -9.27
CA ARG A 6 -36.78 24.64 -7.98
C ARG A 6 -35.28 24.48 -7.71
N GLY A 7 -34.82 24.92 -6.54
CA GLY A 7 -33.56 24.43 -5.97
C GLY A 7 -33.63 22.93 -5.79
N LEU A 8 -32.54 22.23 -6.10
CA LEU A 8 -32.45 20.78 -5.94
C LEU A 8 -32.43 20.44 -4.43
N PRO A 9 -33.47 19.78 -3.91
CA PRO A 9 -33.46 19.27 -2.55
C PRO A 9 -32.70 17.94 -2.52
N GLY A 10 -31.80 17.83 -1.54
CA GLY A 10 -31.05 16.60 -1.27
C GLY A 10 -29.85 16.44 -2.19
N SER A 11 -28.74 17.08 -1.84
CA SER A 11 -27.43 16.50 -2.13
C SER A 11 -27.38 15.13 -1.47
N ARG A 12 -27.86 14.13 -2.19
CA ARG A 12 -27.52 12.74 -1.93
C ARG A 12 -26.00 12.74 -2.05
N VAL A 13 -25.33 12.78 -0.89
CA VAL A 13 -23.93 12.41 -0.76
C VAL A 13 -23.87 11.06 -1.45
N LEU A 14 -23.46 11.06 -2.73
CA LEU A 14 -22.92 9.88 -3.37
C LEU A 14 -21.75 9.59 -2.46
N GLY A 15 -21.98 8.64 -1.55
CA GLY A 15 -20.97 8.18 -0.64
C GLY A 15 -19.77 7.94 -1.50
N ILE A 16 -18.75 8.78 -1.32
CA ILE A 16 -17.41 8.34 -1.56
C ILE A 16 -17.24 7.18 -0.59
N SER A 17 -17.70 5.98 -0.98
CA SER A 17 -16.92 4.79 -0.75
C SER A 17 -15.63 5.03 -1.54
N SER A 18 -14.83 5.93 -0.97
CA SER A 18 -13.42 6.01 -1.22
C SER A 18 -12.93 4.69 -0.68
N THR A 19 -13.02 3.65 -1.50
CA THR A 19 -12.08 2.54 -1.43
C THR A 19 -10.76 3.13 -1.93
N VAL A 20 -10.23 4.15 -1.26
CA VAL A 20 -8.79 4.23 -1.16
C VAL A 20 -8.44 2.90 -0.53
N PRO A 21 -7.81 1.97 -1.27
CA PRO A 21 -7.38 0.75 -0.63
C PRO A 21 -6.52 1.20 0.55
N ASP A 22 -6.75 0.63 1.74
CA ASP A 22 -5.89 0.79 2.93
C ASP A 22 -4.54 0.08 2.69
N SER A 23 -3.97 0.38 1.54
CA SER A 23 -2.84 -0.23 0.92
C SER A 23 -2.09 0.95 0.36
N GLY A 24 -0.80 1.06 0.70
CA GLY A 24 0.06 2.04 0.06
C GLY A 24 0.04 1.91 -1.47
N PRO A 25 0.88 2.67 -2.20
CA PRO A 25 0.93 2.71 -3.66
C PRO A 25 1.08 1.36 -4.42
N VAL A 26 1.10 0.23 -3.71
CA VAL A 26 1.30 -1.14 -4.20
C VAL A 26 0.18 -2.12 -3.79
N GLY A 27 -0.95 -1.66 -3.22
CA GLY A 27 -2.08 -2.57 -2.99
C GLY A 27 -1.85 -3.71 -1.97
N LEU A 28 -0.80 -3.67 -1.16
CA LEU A 28 -0.50 -4.68 -0.13
C LEU A 28 -1.38 -4.49 1.11
N THR A 29 -1.78 -5.61 1.74
CA THR A 29 -2.42 -5.54 3.07
C THR A 29 -1.39 -5.12 4.14
N PRO A 30 -1.81 -4.56 5.29
CA PRO A 30 -0.89 -4.18 6.36
C PRO A 30 0.04 -5.30 6.83
N THR A 31 -0.45 -6.54 6.85
CA THR A 31 0.37 -7.72 7.18
C THR A 31 1.41 -8.02 6.10
N GLN A 32 1.00 -7.96 4.82
CA GLN A 32 1.89 -8.20 3.69
C GLN A 32 2.99 -7.14 3.62
N ASP A 33 2.63 -5.87 3.82
CA ASP A 33 3.60 -4.77 3.87
C ASP A 33 4.62 -5.00 4.99
N ARG A 34 4.18 -5.32 6.21
CA ARG A 34 5.09 -5.63 7.33
C ARG A 34 6.06 -6.77 7.03
N VAL A 35 5.57 -7.86 6.43
CA VAL A 35 6.41 -9.00 6.04
C VAL A 35 7.41 -8.60 4.95
N PHE A 36 6.97 -7.82 3.96
CA PHE A 36 7.83 -7.34 2.88
C PHE A 36 8.92 -6.39 3.39
N GLN A 37 8.55 -5.45 4.26
CA GLN A 37 9.48 -4.53 4.92
C GLN A 37 10.52 -5.29 5.75
N ALA A 38 10.11 -6.30 6.52
CA ALA A 38 11.05 -7.16 7.25
C ALA A 38 12.01 -7.89 6.30
N ALA A 39 11.52 -8.43 5.18
CA ALA A 39 12.35 -9.09 4.18
C ALA A 39 13.40 -8.13 3.58
N LEU A 40 13.00 -6.90 3.25
CA LEU A 40 13.92 -5.85 2.76
C LEU A 40 14.97 -5.50 3.82
N GLN A 41 14.55 -5.21 5.06
CA GLN A 41 15.44 -4.80 6.15
C GLN A 41 16.46 -5.88 6.54
N ARG A 42 16.09 -7.15 6.42
CA ARG A 42 16.99 -8.29 6.70
C ARG A 42 17.87 -8.67 5.50
N GLY A 43 17.77 -7.95 4.39
CA GLY A 43 18.54 -8.21 3.19
C GLY A 43 18.19 -9.54 2.51
N TYR A 44 16.92 -9.96 2.59
CA TYR A 44 16.43 -11.15 1.89
C TYR A 44 16.51 -11.00 0.36
N TYR A 45 16.32 -9.78 -0.12
CA TYR A 45 16.36 -9.41 -1.54
C TYR A 45 17.74 -8.86 -1.99
N GLU A 46 18.74 -8.82 -1.11
CA GLU A 46 20.09 -8.37 -1.46
C GLU A 46 20.88 -9.43 -2.24
N HIS A 47 21.94 -8.99 -2.93
CA HIS A 47 22.90 -9.86 -3.62
C HIS A 47 24.33 -9.52 -3.18
N PRO A 48 25.01 -10.39 -2.40
CA PRO A 48 24.53 -11.66 -1.83
C PRO A 48 23.46 -11.46 -0.75
N ARG A 49 22.57 -12.45 -0.58
CA ARG A 49 21.52 -12.39 0.45
C ARG A 49 22.12 -12.39 1.85
N ARG A 50 21.69 -11.47 2.70
CA ARG A 50 22.12 -11.38 4.10
C ARG A 50 21.31 -12.27 5.05
N THR A 51 20.09 -12.63 4.66
CA THR A 51 19.25 -13.60 5.38
C THR A 51 18.72 -14.69 4.44
N SER A 52 18.42 -15.85 5.02
CA SER A 52 17.75 -16.95 4.31
C SER A 52 16.25 -16.90 4.54
N LEU A 53 15.48 -17.57 3.69
CA LEU A 53 14.03 -17.70 3.88
C LEU A 53 13.70 -18.37 5.23
N THR A 54 14.50 -19.35 5.65
CA THR A 54 14.33 -20.06 6.92
C THR A 54 14.62 -19.14 8.10
N GLY A 55 15.70 -18.34 8.04
CA GLY A 55 16.05 -17.39 9.10
C GLY A 55 14.98 -16.31 9.26
N LEU A 56 14.51 -15.73 8.15
CA LEU A 56 13.43 -14.76 8.17
C LEU A 56 12.11 -15.36 8.71
N ALA A 57 11.80 -16.61 8.36
CA ALA A 57 10.62 -17.29 8.89
C ALA A 57 10.68 -17.48 10.41
N GLN A 58 11.85 -17.85 10.94
CA GLN A 58 12.07 -17.98 12.38
C GLN A 58 11.90 -16.64 13.10
N GLU A 59 12.48 -15.56 12.56
CA GLU A 59 12.36 -14.22 13.13
C GLU A 59 10.91 -13.70 13.16
N LEU A 60 10.12 -14.03 12.14
CA LEU A 60 8.71 -13.61 12.03
C LEU A 60 7.73 -14.55 12.75
N GLY A 61 8.21 -15.65 13.34
CA GLY A 61 7.33 -16.65 13.97
C GLY A 61 6.43 -17.39 12.96
N LEU A 62 6.88 -17.52 11.71
CA LEU A 62 6.13 -18.15 10.62
C LEU A 62 6.75 -19.49 10.22
N SER A 63 5.94 -20.38 9.64
CA SER A 63 6.49 -21.53 8.93
C SER A 63 7.18 -21.06 7.65
N LYS A 64 8.23 -21.77 7.22
CA LYS A 64 8.93 -21.50 5.96
C LYS A 64 7.97 -21.51 4.76
N GLY A 65 7.03 -22.46 4.72
CA GLY A 65 6.04 -22.57 3.64
C GLY A 65 5.06 -21.38 3.63
N SER A 66 4.57 -20.98 4.81
CA SER A 66 3.68 -19.82 4.95
C SER A 66 4.37 -18.53 4.48
N LEU A 67 5.62 -18.30 4.90
CA LEU A 67 6.38 -17.14 4.46
C LEU A 67 6.64 -17.17 2.95
N SER A 68 6.99 -18.33 2.40
CA SER A 68 7.21 -18.49 0.95
C SER A 68 5.98 -18.12 0.13
N VAL A 69 4.79 -18.61 0.53
CA VAL A 69 3.54 -18.30 -0.16
C VAL A 69 3.18 -16.82 -0.02
N MET A 70 3.42 -16.23 1.14
CA MET A 70 3.14 -14.82 1.38
C MET A 70 4.05 -13.92 0.54
N LEU A 71 5.36 -14.16 0.53
CA LEU A 71 6.31 -13.41 -0.29
C LEU A 71 5.99 -13.55 -1.78
N HIS A 72 5.65 -14.76 -2.24
CA HIS A 72 5.27 -14.96 -3.63
C HIS A 72 4.01 -14.16 -4.01
N ARG A 73 2.99 -14.12 -3.14
CA ARG A 73 1.78 -13.30 -3.37
C ARG A 73 2.11 -11.80 -3.43
N ILE A 74 2.99 -11.34 -2.55
CA ILE A 74 3.47 -9.95 -2.54
C ILE A 74 4.21 -9.65 -3.85
N GLU A 75 5.10 -10.53 -4.29
CA GLU A 75 5.86 -10.40 -5.54
C GLU A 75 4.96 -10.39 -6.77
N CYS A 76 3.94 -11.27 -6.83
CA CYS A 76 2.95 -11.26 -7.91
C CYS A 76 2.18 -9.94 -7.94
N ARG A 77 1.81 -9.39 -6.77
CA ARG A 77 1.12 -8.11 -6.69
C ARG A 77 2.00 -6.96 -7.16
N LEU A 78 3.23 -6.90 -6.69
CA LEU A 78 4.25 -5.93 -7.13
C LEU A 78 4.48 -5.99 -8.64
N ALA A 79 4.51 -7.20 -9.22
CA ALA A 79 4.69 -7.39 -10.65
C ALA A 79 3.49 -6.90 -11.48
N GLN A 80 2.25 -7.09 -10.98
CA GLN A 80 1.05 -6.58 -11.61
C GLN A 80 0.99 -5.05 -11.57
N ASP A 81 1.33 -4.48 -10.41
CA ASP A 81 1.26 -3.04 -10.15
C ASP A 81 2.47 -2.28 -10.74
N TRP A 82 3.43 -2.98 -11.35
CA TRP A 82 4.69 -2.40 -11.85
C TRP A 82 4.49 -1.22 -12.82
N GLN A 83 3.46 -1.27 -13.67
CA GLN A 83 3.15 -0.18 -14.59
C GLN A 83 2.64 1.07 -13.86
N GLU A 84 1.82 0.89 -12.83
CA GLU A 84 1.27 1.98 -12.02
C GLU A 84 2.36 2.60 -11.14
N ILE A 85 3.14 1.77 -10.45
CA ILE A 85 4.29 2.18 -9.63
C ILE A 85 5.28 3.02 -10.44
N ARG A 86 5.54 2.66 -11.70
CA ARG A 86 6.46 3.38 -12.58
C ARG A 86 5.92 4.75 -13.02
N GLN A 87 4.60 4.91 -13.09
CA GLN A 87 3.91 6.14 -13.48
C GLN A 87 3.63 7.05 -12.28
N LEU A 88 3.90 6.60 -11.05
CA LEU A 88 3.68 7.40 -9.85
C LEU A 88 4.46 8.72 -9.97
N PRO A 89 3.79 9.88 -9.81
CA PRO A 89 4.47 11.15 -9.78
C PRO A 89 5.49 11.13 -8.62
N ARG A 90 6.77 11.42 -8.91
CA ARG A 90 7.87 11.46 -7.92
C ARG A 90 7.69 12.53 -6.82
N PHE A 91 6.52 13.16 -6.69
CA PHE A 91 6.30 14.38 -5.91
C PHE A 91 5.17 14.30 -4.85
N TRP A 92 4.83 13.15 -4.26
CA TRP A 92 4.05 13.20 -3.01
C TRP A 92 4.96 13.23 -1.79
N VAL A 93 5.44 14.43 -1.44
CA VAL A 93 5.92 14.76 -0.10
C VAL A 93 4.83 15.62 0.54
N PRO A 94 3.99 15.09 1.46
CA PRO A 94 3.18 15.96 2.28
C PRO A 94 4.16 16.82 3.08
N GLY A 95 4.13 18.13 2.87
CA GLY A 95 4.87 19.07 3.71
C GLY A 95 4.54 18.80 5.18
N PRO A 96 5.48 19.00 6.11
CA PRO A 96 5.23 18.76 7.53
C PRO A 96 3.95 19.50 7.95
N PRO A 97 3.02 18.85 8.68
CA PRO A 97 1.79 19.50 9.10
C PRO A 97 2.14 20.63 10.07
N GLY A 98 1.68 21.85 9.78
CA GLY A 98 1.57 22.94 10.76
C GLY A 98 2.89 23.58 11.19
N ARG A 99 3.29 24.64 10.46
CA ARG A 99 3.94 25.81 11.06
C ARG A 99 3.20 27.07 10.61
N ASP A 100 1.88 27.09 10.83
CA ASP A 100 1.05 28.29 10.74
C ASP A 100 0.15 28.33 11.99
N ASP A 101 0.77 28.36 13.16
CA ASP A 101 0.14 28.64 14.46
C ASP A 101 1.17 29.35 15.37
N VAL A 102 1.64 30.55 14.96
CA VAL A 102 2.11 31.65 15.84
C VAL A 102 1.94 32.97 15.09
#